data_AF-A0A0F9A745-F1
#
_entry.id   AF-A0A0F9A745-F1
#
_cell.length_a   1.000
_cell.length_b   1.000
_cell.length_c   1.000
_cell.angle_alpha   90.00
_cell.angle_beta   90.00
_cell.angle_gamma   90.00
#
_symmetry.space_group_name_H-M   'P 1'
#
loop_
_entity.id
_entity.type
_entity.pdbx_description
1 polymer ?
#
loop_
_entity_poly.entity_id
_entity_poly.type
_entity_poly.pdbx_seq_one_letter_code
_entity_poly.pdbx_strand_id
1 'polypeptide(L)' 'MTKELPPVHYFDKEKADPMDIQLKMCIRQGYVPATCLLAGAVVYSEVVRGNDPCAGCQCDRKKCEGRLP' A
#
# COMPACT_ATOMS: atom_id res chain seq x y z
N MET A 1 -1.66 -13.53 -25.92
CA MET A 1 -2.06 -12.92 -24.64
C MET A 1 -0.81 -12.40 -23.96
N THR A 2 -0.46 -11.14 -24.20
CA THR A 2 0.63 -10.47 -23.47
C THR A 2 0.15 -10.29 -22.03
N LYS A 3 0.71 -11.07 -21.10
CA LYS A 3 0.55 -10.79 -19.68
C LYS A 3 1.32 -9.50 -19.43
N GLU A 4 0.61 -8.39 -19.24
CA GLU A 4 1.24 -7.15 -18.77
C GLU A 4 1.98 -7.48 -17.47
N LEU A 5 3.27 -7.13 -17.43
CA LEU A 5 4.06 -7.28 -16.22
C LEU A 5 3.49 -6.34 -15.16
N PRO A 6 3.39 -6.78 -13.90
CA PRO A 6 2.91 -5.90 -12.85
C PRO A 6 3.83 -4.67 -12.75
N PRO A 7 3.28 -3.49 -12.41
CA PRO A 7 4.06 -2.27 -12.23
C PRO A 7 5.22 -2.49 -11.25
N VAL A 8 6.41 -2.08 -11.67
CA VAL A 8 7.66 -2.26 -10.90
C VAL A 8 7.68 -1.33 -9.68
N HIS A 9 7.10 -0.13 -9.82
CA HIS A 9 6.96 0.83 -8.74
C HIS A 9 5.51 0.91 -8.26
N TYR A 10 5.34 0.99 -6.95
CA TYR A 10 4.01 1.07 -6.35
C TYR A 10 3.27 2.38 -6.69
N PHE A 11 3.97 3.43 -7.12
CA PHE A 11 3.39 4.66 -7.64
C PHE A 11 2.64 4.47 -8.96
N ASP A 12 3.00 3.43 -9.72
CA ASP A 12 2.39 3.10 -11.00
C ASP A 12 1.20 2.14 -10.83
N LYS A 13 0.88 1.74 -9.60
CA LYS A 13 -0.27 0.88 -9.30
C LYS A 13 -1.56 1.69 -9.31
N GLU A 14 -2.59 1.14 -9.92
CA GLU A 14 -3.95 1.69 -9.86
C GLU A 14 -4.81 1.04 -8.76
N LYS A 15 -4.41 -0.15 -8.28
CA LYS A 15 -5.16 -0.93 -7.28
C LYS A 15 -4.22 -1.63 -6.31
N ALA A 16 -4.71 -1.84 -5.09
CA ALA A 16 -4.04 -2.66 -4.09
C ALA A 16 -3.77 -4.07 -4.63
N ASP A 17 -2.62 -4.64 -4.27
CA ASP A 17 -2.25 -5.98 -4.72
C ASP A 17 -3.07 -7.04 -3.96
N PRO A 18 -3.97 -7.79 -4.64
CA PRO A 18 -4.83 -8.75 -3.98
C PRO A 18 -4.09 -10.02 -3.56
N MET A 19 -2.82 -10.22 -3.93
CA MET A 19 -2.01 -11.37 -3.49
C MET A 19 -1.03 -11.01 -2.38
N ASP A 20 -0.89 -9.72 -2.04
CA ASP A 20 -0.02 -9.25 -0.96
C ASP A 20 -0.64 -9.52 0.42
N ILE A 21 -0.20 -10.61 1.05
CA ILE A 21 -0.70 -11.05 2.35
C ILE A 21 -0.40 -10.03 3.45
N GLN A 22 0.77 -9.39 3.42
CA GLN A 22 1.17 -8.43 4.45
C GLN A 22 0.31 -7.16 4.36
N LEU A 23 0.04 -6.70 3.13
CA LEU A 23 -0.86 -5.59 2.90
C LEU A 23 -2.28 -5.91 3.40
N LYS A 24 -2.82 -7.09 3.05
CA LYS A 24 -4.14 -7.54 3.56
C LYS A 24 -4.22 -7.55 5.08
N MET A 25 -3.16 -8.01 5.75
CA MET A 25 -3.11 -8.03 7.21
C MET A 25 -3.13 -6.61 7.78
N CYS A 26 -2.37 -5.68 7.19
CA CYS A 26 -2.33 -4.29 7.65
C CYS A 26 -3.64 -3.55 7.39
N ILE A 27 -4.30 -3.82 6.25
CA ILE A 27 -5.65 -3.31 5.95
C ILE A 27 -6.66 -3.83 6.97
N ARG A 28 -6.67 -5.14 7.24
CA ARG A 28 -7.61 -5.76 8.19
C ARG A 28 -7.46 -5.22 9.61
N GLN A 29 -6.24 -4.84 10.00
CA GLN A 29 -5.93 -4.25 11.30
C GLN A 29 -6.17 -2.73 11.34
N GLY A 30 -6.49 -2.11 10.21
CA GLY A 30 -6.79 -0.68 10.13
C GLY A 30 -5.57 0.25 10.10
N TYR A 31 -4.37 -0.28 9.84
CA TYR A 31 -3.16 0.55 9.71
C TYR A 31 -3.17 1.40 8.43
N VAL A 32 -3.76 0.89 7.36
CA VAL A 32 -3.89 1.54 6.05
C VAL A 32 -5.26 1.24 5.42
N PRO A 33 -5.78 2.09 4.52
CA PRO A 33 -7.06 1.82 3.85
C PRO A 33 -6.97 0.66 2.86
N ALA A 34 -8.11 0.09 2.49
CA ALA A 34 -8.21 -1.01 1.53
C ALA A 34 -7.67 -0.67 0.12
N THR A 35 -7.60 0.62 -0.20
CA THR A 35 -7.08 1.21 -1.44
C THR A 35 -5.57 1.47 -1.39
N CYS A 36 -4.88 1.10 -0.31
CA CYS A 36 -3.43 1.29 -0.17
C CYS A 36 -2.66 0.62 -1.33
N LEU A 37 -1.79 1.40 -1.98
CA LEU A 37 -1.01 0.94 -3.14
C LEU A 37 0.41 0.53 -2.77
N LEU A 38 0.86 0.87 -1.55
CA LEU A 38 2.19 0.55 -1.06
C LEU A 38 2.37 -0.98 -1.01
N ALA A 39 3.60 -1.44 -1.24
CA ALA A 39 3.91 -2.85 -1.03
C ALA A 39 3.71 -3.22 0.45
N GLY A 40 3.08 -4.36 0.71
CA GLY A 40 2.78 -4.84 2.06
C GLY A 40 4.02 -5.01 2.93
N ALA A 41 5.16 -5.35 2.34
CA ALA A 41 6.45 -5.41 3.04
C ALA A 41 6.88 -4.04 3.60
N VAL A 42 6.61 -2.96 2.86
CA VAL A 42 6.91 -1.60 3.32
C VAL A 42 5.94 -1.21 4.43
N VAL A 43 4.63 -1.41 4.22
CA VAL A 43 3.60 -1.11 5.23
C VAL A 43 3.89 -1.87 6.52
N TYR A 44 4.14 -3.16 6.43
CA TYR A 44 4.40 -4.02 7.58
C TYR A 44 5.69 -3.62 8.30
N SER A 45 6.75 -3.26 7.58
CA SER A 45 7.99 -2.76 8.18
C SER A 45 7.76 -1.50 9.02
N GLU A 46 6.98 -0.53 8.52
CA GLU A 46 6.66 0.69 9.27
C GLU A 46 5.81 0.38 10.51
N VAL A 47 4.79 -0.48 10.35
CA VAL A 47 3.94 -0.91 11.48
C VAL A 47 4.76 -1.58 12.58
N VAL A 48 5.66 -2.51 12.23
CA VAL A 48 6.50 -3.24 13.20
C VAL A 48 7.48 -2.29 13.91
N ARG A 49 7.91 -1.21 13.25
CA ARG A 49 8.74 -0.15 13.84
C ARG A 49 7.95 0.82 14.72
N GLY A 50 6.62 0.71 14.76
CA GLY A 50 5.74 1.65 15.48
C GLY A 50 5.50 2.97 14.73
N ASN A 51 5.86 3.03 13.44
CA ASN A 51 5.65 4.21 12.60
C ASN A 51 4.27 4.16 11.92
N ASP A 52 3.78 5.32 11.48
CA ASP A 52 2.60 5.42 10.63
C ASP A 52 2.98 5.20 9.15
N PRO A 53 2.49 4.15 8.47
CA PRO A 53 2.78 3.90 7.06
C PRO A 53 2.27 5.01 6.12
N CYS A 54 1.28 5.80 6.55
CA CYS A 54 0.77 6.93 5.78
C CYS A 54 1.59 8.21 6.00
N ALA A 55 2.32 8.34 7.11
CA ALA A 55 3.09 9.54 7.42
C ALA A 55 4.28 9.66 6.46
N GLY A 56 4.36 10.77 5.72
CA GLY A 56 5.42 11.01 4.74
C GLY A 56 5.36 10.15 3.47
N CYS A 57 4.34 9.29 3.33
CA CYS A 57 4.15 8.49 2.12
C CYS A 57 3.86 9.39 0.91
N GLN A 58 4.48 9.13 -0.23
CA GLN A 58 4.35 9.96 -1.44
C GLN A 58 3.32 9.43 -2.45
N CYS A 59 2.58 8.36 -2.15
CA CYS A 59 1.52 7.87 -3.03
C CYS A 59 0.48 8.95 -3.32
N ASP A 60 -0.08 8.94 -4.53
CA ASP A 60 -1.21 9.80 -4.87
C ASP A 60 -2.40 9.49 -3.96
N ARG A 61 -2.74 10.46 -3.10
CA ARG A 61 -3.82 10.34 -2.12
C ARG A 61 -5.19 10.27 -2.77
N LYS A 62 -5.34 10.75 -4.01
CA LYS A 62 -6.58 10.59 -4.77
C LYS A 62 -6.83 9.15 -5.19
N LYS A 63 -5.77 8.32 -5.24
CA LYS A 63 -5.87 6.90 -5.58
C LYS A 63 -5.96 6.02 -4.34
N CYS A 64 -5.06 6.24 -3.38
CA CYS A 64 -4.92 5.34 -2.24
C CYS A 64 -5.78 5.72 -1.03
N GLU A 65 -6.37 6.92 -1.01
CA GLU A 65 -7.24 7.42 0.07
C GLU A 65 -6.63 7.28 1.48
N GLY A 66 -5.30 7.23 1.57
CA GLY A 66 -4.56 7.18 2.84
C GLY A 66 -4.77 8.44 3.66
N ARG A 67 -4.36 8.42 4.95
CA ARG A 67 -4.45 9.60 5.82
C ARG A 67 -3.86 10.82 5.11
N LEU A 68 -4.65 11.90 5.13
CA LEU A 68 -4.19 13.21 4.71
C LEU A 68 -2.99 13.60 5.60
N PRO A 69 -1.92 14.18 5.02
CA PRO A 69 -0.77 14.63 5.78
C PRO A 69 -1.12 15.70 6.82
#